data_AF-A0A3M1M1J4-F1
#
_entry.id   AF-A0A3M1M1J4-F1
#
_cell.length_a   1.000
_cell.length_b   1.000
_cell.length_c   1.000
_cell.angle_alpha   90.00
_cell.angle_beta   90.00
_cell.angle_gamma   90.00
#
_symmetry.space_group_name_H-M   'P 1'
#
loop_
_entity.id
_entity.type
_entity.pdbx_description
1 polymer ?
#
loop_
_entity_poly.entity_id
_entity_poly.type
_entity_poly.pdbx_seq_one_letter_code
_entity_poly.pdbx_strand_id
1 'polypeptide(L)'
;MGHSVERLAWREEGGLLFLDCGLRIADCGLQIADCRLQERHRGMGPKRSPDQATTGPSDHRTKRPSDHPTIRPPDHPTIRAVVFDFGGVLLRTEDRSGRRRWEARLGLPAGALDKVVFESEASRRAMVGKAPDEAVWEHVATTFGLDADEIRRFQHDFWSGDRLDEELVRFLRSLRPRYKTAILSNAWPNARYVFGQLFGLDDAVDLMIISAEEGVAKPDPRIYQIALRRLGVRPEEMVFVDDMPENVRAAQALGIRAMRFTDTAQTLAWVRSLLNERKG
;
A
#
# COMPACT_ATOMS: atom_id res chain seq x y z
N MET A 1 -18.35 -37.53 -24.61
CA MET A 1 -19.53 -36.65 -24.77
C MET A 1 -19.20 -35.36 -24.04
N GLY A 2 -19.20 -34.23 -24.75
CA GLY A 2 -18.75 -32.94 -24.22
C GLY A 2 -19.76 -32.31 -23.28
N HIS A 3 -19.28 -31.71 -22.19
CA HIS A 3 -20.05 -30.78 -21.38
C HIS A 3 -19.90 -29.38 -21.96
N SER A 4 -20.98 -28.79 -22.47
CA SER A 4 -21.01 -27.40 -22.91
C SER A 4 -20.97 -26.48 -21.68
N VAL A 5 -20.00 -25.59 -21.65
CA VAL A 5 -20.00 -24.43 -20.75
C VAL A 5 -21.11 -23.49 -21.25
N GLU A 6 -22.16 -23.30 -20.45
CA GLU A 6 -23.15 -22.25 -20.72
C GLU A 6 -22.42 -20.90 -20.74
N ARG A 7 -22.51 -20.21 -21.87
CA ARG A 7 -21.92 -18.88 -22.06
C ARG A 7 -22.70 -17.89 -21.19
N LEU A 8 -21.97 -17.16 -20.35
CA LEU A 8 -22.45 -15.93 -19.71
C LEU A 8 -23.09 -15.02 -20.78
N ALA A 9 -24.38 -14.75 -20.62
CA ALA A 9 -25.12 -13.87 -21.52
C ALA A 9 -24.93 -12.41 -21.08
N TRP A 10 -24.54 -11.56 -22.03
CA TRP A 10 -24.40 -10.13 -21.81
C TRP A 10 -25.68 -9.43 -22.27
N ARG A 11 -26.16 -8.46 -21.49
CA ARG A 11 -27.34 -7.65 -21.86
C ARG A 11 -26.92 -6.20 -22.04
N GLU A 12 -27.38 -5.59 -23.12
CA GLU A 12 -27.05 -4.21 -23.47
C GLU A 12 -28.27 -3.31 -23.23
N GLU A 13 -28.13 -2.33 -22.34
CA GLU A 13 -29.13 -1.29 -22.10
C GLU A 13 -28.44 0.08 -22.09
N GLY A 14 -28.96 1.03 -22.89
CA GLY A 14 -28.41 2.39 -22.96
C GLY A 14 -26.97 2.51 -23.51
N GLY A 15 -26.45 1.48 -24.20
CA GLY A 15 -25.09 1.46 -24.74
C GLY A 15 -24.01 0.96 -23.76
N LEU A 16 -24.41 0.31 -22.66
CA LEU A 16 -23.52 -0.34 -21.70
C LEU A 16 -23.84 -1.83 -21.62
N LEU A 17 -22.79 -2.66 -21.56
CA LEU A 17 -22.87 -4.12 -21.43
C LEU A 17 -22.84 -4.52 -19.96
N PHE A 18 -23.91 -5.18 -19.50
CA PHE A 18 -24.04 -5.71 -18.15
C PHE A 18 -23.86 -7.23 -18.15
N LEU A 19 -23.12 -7.73 -17.15
CA LEU A 19 -23.00 -9.16 -16.89
C LEU A 19 -24.23 -9.59 -16.08
N ASP A 20 -25.08 -10.45 -16.64
CA ASP A 20 -26.27 -10.95 -15.96
C ASP A 20 -25.85 -12.02 -14.93
N CYS A 21 -25.59 -11.59 -13.69
CA CYS A 21 -25.20 -12.48 -12.59
C CYS A 21 -26.39 -13.02 -11.78
N GLY A 22 -27.63 -12.75 -12.18
CA GLY A 22 -28.83 -13.31 -11.55
C GLY A 22 -29.15 -12.78 -10.13
N LEU A 23 -28.50 -11.71 -9.67
CA LEU A 23 -28.76 -11.09 -8.35
C LEU A 23 -29.62 -9.83 -8.49
N ARG A 24 -30.68 -9.71 -7.67
CA ARG A 24 -31.54 -8.51 -7.62
C ARG A 24 -30.80 -7.37 -6.89
N ILE A 25 -30.91 -6.17 -7.43
CA ILE A 25 -30.23 -4.91 -7.06
C ILE A 25 -30.44 -4.46 -5.59
N ALA A 26 -31.31 -5.10 -4.81
CA ALA A 26 -31.68 -4.65 -3.46
C ALA A 26 -30.75 -5.12 -2.31
N ASP A 27 -29.81 -6.04 -2.54
CA ASP A 27 -28.95 -6.60 -1.46
C ASP A 27 -27.51 -6.05 -1.45
N CYS A 28 -27.19 -5.07 -2.31
CA CYS A 28 -25.95 -4.30 -2.21
C CYS A 28 -26.29 -2.84 -1.87
N GLY A 29 -25.94 -2.41 -0.66
CA GLY A 29 -26.16 -1.05 -0.14
C GLY A 29 -25.31 0.05 -0.78
N LEU A 30 -25.18 0.07 -2.12
CA LEU A 30 -24.52 1.14 -2.86
C LEU A 30 -25.57 2.05 -3.51
N GLN A 31 -25.73 3.26 -2.98
CA GLN A 31 -26.51 4.31 -3.66
C GLN A 31 -25.74 4.81 -4.89
N ILE A 32 -26.46 4.84 -6.02
CA ILE A 32 -26.02 5.31 -7.33
C ILE A 32 -25.91 6.84 -7.29
N ALA A 33 -24.71 7.39 -7.09
CA ALA A 33 -24.38 8.76 -7.47
C ALA A 33 -22.86 8.93 -7.46
N ASP A 34 -22.23 8.72 -8.62
CA ASP A 34 -21.08 9.49 -9.16
C ASP A 34 -20.40 8.73 -10.30
N CYS A 35 -21.20 8.31 -11.27
CA CYS A 35 -20.70 7.70 -12.50
C CYS A 35 -20.79 8.70 -13.65
N ARG A 36 -19.93 9.72 -13.64
CA ARG A 36 -19.58 10.51 -14.85
C ARG A 36 -18.17 11.06 -14.70
N LEU A 37 -17.20 10.43 -15.35
CA LEU A 37 -16.01 11.08 -15.89
C LEU A 37 -15.27 10.08 -16.77
N GLN A 38 -15.42 10.22 -18.09
CA GLN A 38 -14.37 9.88 -19.06
C GLN A 38 -14.74 10.38 -20.46
N GLU A 39 -14.16 11.51 -20.86
CA GLU A 39 -13.91 11.79 -22.28
C GLU A 39 -12.47 12.27 -22.49
N ARG A 40 -11.64 11.28 -22.84
CA ARG A 40 -10.64 11.22 -23.93
C ARG A 40 -9.74 12.44 -24.20
N HIS A 41 -8.44 12.20 -24.02
CA HIS A 41 -7.35 12.78 -24.82
C HIS A 41 -7.33 12.27 -26.28
N ARG A 42 -7.23 13.20 -27.24
CA ARG A 42 -6.51 13.14 -28.54
C ARG A 42 -6.16 14.61 -28.83
N GLY A 43 -4.94 15.08 -29.13
CA GLY A 43 -3.74 14.54 -29.76
C GLY A 43 -3.35 15.54 -30.87
N MET A 44 -2.12 16.07 -30.89
CA MET A 44 -1.32 16.43 -32.09
C MET A 44 -0.11 17.31 -31.72
N GLY A 45 1.10 16.97 -32.21
CA GLY A 45 2.15 17.96 -32.53
C GLY A 45 1.91 18.59 -33.92
N PRO A 46 2.87 19.27 -34.60
CA PRO A 46 4.33 19.20 -34.39
C PRO A 46 5.16 20.49 -34.73
N LYS A 47 6.50 20.33 -34.67
CA LYS A 47 7.59 20.91 -35.53
C LYS A 47 8.36 22.22 -35.17
N ARG A 48 9.69 22.01 -35.06
CA ARG A 48 10.87 22.67 -35.69
C ARG A 48 11.62 23.84 -35.00
N SER A 49 12.95 23.63 -34.93
CA SER A 49 14.13 24.48 -34.63
C SER A 49 14.50 25.42 -35.82
N PRO A 50 15.62 26.22 -35.88
CA PRO A 50 16.92 26.17 -35.15
C PRO A 50 17.58 27.55 -34.80
N ASP A 51 18.90 27.52 -34.50
CA ASP A 51 19.92 28.60 -34.46
C ASP A 51 20.18 29.28 -33.10
N GLN A 52 21.40 29.65 -32.67
CA GLN A 52 22.73 29.74 -33.28
C GLN A 52 23.82 29.79 -32.18
N ALA A 53 25.08 29.53 -32.55
CA ALA A 53 26.28 29.57 -31.72
C ALA A 53 26.92 30.97 -31.65
N THR A 54 27.60 31.31 -30.54
CA THR A 54 28.72 32.27 -30.53
C THR A 54 29.71 32.00 -29.38
N THR A 55 30.96 32.36 -29.63
CA THR A 55 32.22 31.96 -28.99
C THR A 55 32.90 33.08 -28.18
N GLY A 56 33.55 32.72 -27.05
CA GLY A 56 34.80 33.30 -26.48
C GLY A 56 34.71 34.62 -25.67
N PRO A 57 35.77 35.04 -24.92
CA PRO A 57 37.08 34.40 -24.67
C PRO A 57 37.45 34.18 -23.18
N SER A 58 38.57 33.48 -23.00
CA SER A 58 39.30 33.15 -21.77
C SER A 58 39.87 34.35 -21.01
N ASP A 59 39.79 34.32 -19.68
CA ASP A 59 40.62 35.17 -18.82
C ASP A 59 41.43 34.32 -17.81
N HIS A 60 42.74 34.55 -17.81
CA HIS A 60 43.74 33.94 -16.95
C HIS A 60 43.83 34.73 -15.65
N ARG A 61 43.47 34.12 -14.51
CA ARG A 61 43.87 34.64 -13.19
C ARG A 61 44.63 33.60 -12.38
N THR A 62 45.77 34.05 -11.89
CA THR A 62 46.83 33.35 -11.19
C THR A 62 46.43 32.93 -9.76
N LYS A 63 47.08 31.85 -9.30
CA LYS A 63 46.86 31.08 -8.06
C LYS A 63 46.98 31.87 -6.75
N ARG A 64 46.19 31.48 -5.74
CA ARG A 64 46.59 31.51 -4.31
C ARG A 64 46.49 30.08 -3.74
N PRO A 65 47.43 29.63 -2.89
CA PRO A 65 47.40 28.29 -2.33
C PRO A 65 46.81 28.27 -0.91
N SER A 66 45.71 27.53 -0.71
CA SER A 66 45.39 26.82 0.55
C SER A 66 44.06 26.05 0.44
N ASP A 67 43.99 25.04 -0.44
CA ASP A 67 42.87 24.10 -0.43
C ASP A 67 43.33 22.82 0.28
N HIS A 68 43.17 22.80 1.60
CA HIS A 68 42.85 21.53 2.24
C HIS A 68 41.46 21.14 1.74
N PRO A 69 41.24 19.93 1.21
CA PRO A 69 39.89 19.48 0.91
C PRO A 69 39.16 19.40 2.25
N THR A 70 38.40 20.44 2.58
CA THR A 70 37.32 20.35 3.54
C THR A 70 36.39 19.30 2.97
N ILE A 71 36.48 18.08 3.48
CA ILE A 71 35.47 17.06 3.29
C ILE A 71 34.21 17.69 3.89
N ARG A 72 33.38 18.28 3.03
CA ARG A 72 32.04 18.68 3.40
C ARG A 72 31.38 17.41 3.95
N PRO A 73 30.87 17.40 5.19
CA PRO A 73 30.04 16.30 5.62
C PRO A 73 28.93 16.10 4.56
N PRO A 74 28.57 14.85 4.23
CA PRO A 74 27.59 14.62 3.17
C PRO A 74 26.35 15.46 3.44
N ASP A 75 25.94 16.25 2.45
CA ASP A 75 24.70 17.03 2.50
C ASP A 75 23.60 16.10 3.00
N HIS A 76 22.95 16.44 4.13
CA HIS A 76 21.89 15.59 4.66
C HIS A 76 20.83 15.37 3.55
N PRO A 77 20.56 14.11 3.19
CA PRO A 77 19.74 13.80 2.03
C PRO A 77 18.31 14.29 2.28
N THR A 78 17.80 15.08 1.34
CA THR A 78 16.42 15.58 1.39
C THR A 78 15.45 14.42 1.15
N ILE A 79 14.45 14.25 2.01
CA ILE A 79 13.41 13.23 1.82
C ILE A 79 12.69 13.44 0.50
N ARG A 80 12.51 12.35 -0.26
CA ARG A 80 11.80 12.33 -1.54
C ARG A 80 10.60 11.38 -1.53
N ALA A 81 10.56 10.40 -0.62
CA ALA A 81 9.46 9.44 -0.51
C ALA A 81 8.99 9.23 0.93
N VAL A 82 7.67 9.05 1.11
CA VAL A 82 7.03 8.67 2.38
C VAL A 82 6.19 7.42 2.14
N VAL A 83 6.48 6.35 2.88
CA VAL A 83 5.88 5.03 2.69
C VAL A 83 5.33 4.52 4.02
N PHE A 84 4.05 4.19 4.07
CA PHE A 84 3.42 3.62 5.27
C PHE A 84 3.03 2.16 5.03
N ASP A 85 3.08 1.33 6.07
CA ASP A 85 2.34 0.07 6.08
C ASP A 85 0.82 0.33 6.06
N PHE A 86 0.06 -0.69 5.70
CA PHE A 86 -1.39 -0.67 5.72
C PHE A 86 -1.94 -1.19 7.04
N GLY A 87 -1.85 -2.51 7.29
CA GLY A 87 -2.33 -3.11 8.55
C GLY A 87 -1.54 -2.60 9.75
N GLY A 88 -2.21 -2.33 10.87
CA GLY A 88 -1.58 -1.82 12.09
C GLY A 88 -1.20 -0.33 12.05
N VAL A 89 -1.16 0.29 10.87
CA VAL A 89 -0.79 1.69 10.66
C VAL A 89 -1.96 2.48 10.08
N LEU A 90 -2.26 2.31 8.78
CA LEU A 90 -3.37 2.98 8.10
C LEU A 90 -4.72 2.35 8.45
N LEU A 91 -4.78 1.04 8.64
CA LEU A 91 -5.99 0.31 9.03
C LEU A 91 -5.74 -0.40 10.37
N ARG A 92 -6.57 -0.10 11.38
CA ARG A 92 -6.42 -0.65 12.73
C ARG A 92 -7.72 -1.27 13.21
N THR A 93 -7.63 -2.37 13.93
CA THR A 93 -8.77 -2.96 14.64
C THR A 93 -9.03 -2.19 15.93
N GLU A 94 -9.97 -1.24 15.87
CA GLU A 94 -10.36 -0.43 17.03
C GLU A 94 -11.41 -1.14 17.90
N ASP A 95 -12.29 -1.94 17.28
CA ASP A 95 -13.22 -2.81 18.01
C ASP A 95 -12.93 -4.30 17.80
N ARG A 96 -12.47 -4.97 18.85
CA ARG A 96 -12.23 -6.41 18.86
C ARG A 96 -13.45 -7.25 19.23
N SER A 97 -14.65 -6.66 19.37
CA SER A 97 -15.86 -7.36 19.82
C SER A 97 -16.22 -8.56 18.94
N GLY A 98 -16.13 -8.42 17.61
CA GLY A 98 -16.39 -9.52 16.67
C GLY A 98 -15.44 -10.70 16.85
N ARG A 99 -14.13 -10.42 16.89
CA ARG A 99 -13.10 -11.43 17.16
C ARG A 99 -13.32 -12.11 18.51
N ARG A 100 -13.59 -11.34 19.58
CA ARG A 100 -13.85 -11.88 20.92
C ARG A 100 -15.09 -12.78 21.00
N ARG A 101 -16.17 -12.46 20.27
CA ARG A 101 -17.36 -13.33 20.19
C ARG A 101 -17.02 -14.68 19.57
N TRP A 102 -16.24 -14.67 18.50
CA TRP A 102 -15.79 -15.91 17.85
C TRP A 102 -14.81 -16.69 18.72
N GLU A 103 -13.87 -16.02 19.40
CA GLU A 103 -12.97 -16.67 20.36
C GLU A 103 -13.75 -17.38 21.46
N ALA A 104 -14.72 -16.70 22.08
CA ALA A 104 -15.58 -17.30 23.10
C ALA A 104 -16.39 -18.49 22.55
N ARG A 105 -16.95 -18.35 21.35
CA ARG A 105 -17.72 -19.41 20.69
C ARG A 105 -16.87 -20.64 20.37
N LEU A 106 -15.64 -20.44 19.94
CA LEU A 106 -14.69 -21.50 19.53
C LEU A 106 -13.87 -22.05 20.70
N GLY A 107 -14.05 -21.53 21.92
CA GLY A 107 -13.28 -21.94 23.09
C GLY A 107 -11.81 -21.53 23.06
N LEU A 108 -11.49 -20.41 22.39
CA LEU A 108 -10.13 -19.90 22.22
C LEU A 108 -9.79 -18.83 23.27
N PRO A 109 -8.51 -18.73 23.69
CA PRO A 109 -8.07 -17.61 24.49
C PRO A 109 -8.04 -16.31 23.66
N ALA A 110 -8.15 -15.18 24.34
CA ALA A 110 -8.16 -13.87 23.69
C ALA A 110 -6.91 -13.62 22.83
N GLY A 111 -7.10 -13.18 21.60
CA GLY A 111 -6.05 -12.94 20.61
C GLY A 111 -5.55 -14.19 19.88
N ALA A 112 -6.03 -15.39 20.21
CA ALA A 112 -5.62 -16.59 19.49
C ALA A 112 -6.17 -16.63 18.06
N LEU A 113 -7.31 -15.96 17.81
CA LEU A 113 -7.91 -15.98 16.49
C LEU A 113 -7.06 -15.27 15.45
N ASP A 114 -6.41 -14.17 15.84
CA ASP A 114 -5.45 -13.46 14.99
C ASP A 114 -4.33 -14.39 14.49
N LYS A 115 -3.82 -15.26 15.37
CA LYS A 115 -2.74 -16.20 15.02
C LYS A 115 -3.20 -17.21 13.98
N VAL A 116 -4.41 -17.74 14.13
CA VAL A 116 -4.95 -18.72 13.18
C VAL A 116 -5.16 -18.08 11.80
N VAL A 117 -5.67 -16.85 11.76
CA VAL A 117 -5.89 -16.14 10.49
C VAL A 117 -4.56 -15.70 9.86
N PHE A 118 -3.67 -15.07 10.61
CA PHE A 118 -2.49 -14.41 10.05
C PHE A 118 -1.21 -15.26 10.04
N GLU A 119 -1.06 -16.22 10.95
CA GLU A 119 0.18 -17.01 11.12
C GLU A 119 0.08 -18.45 10.59
N SER A 120 -1.04 -18.83 9.98
CA SER A 120 -1.19 -20.14 9.32
C SER A 120 -0.24 -20.31 8.12
N GLU A 121 0.04 -21.56 7.73
CA GLU A 121 0.80 -21.84 6.50
C GLU A 121 0.08 -21.27 5.27
N ALA A 122 -1.25 -21.37 5.22
CA ALA A 122 -2.07 -20.79 4.15
C ALA A 122 -1.85 -19.27 4.06
N SER A 123 -1.92 -18.56 5.19
CA SER A 123 -1.65 -17.11 5.22
C SER A 123 -0.23 -16.77 4.78
N ARG A 124 0.79 -17.48 5.28
CA ARG A 124 2.19 -17.26 4.87
C ARG A 124 2.40 -17.45 3.38
N ARG A 125 1.74 -18.45 2.78
CA ARG A 125 1.77 -18.68 1.32
C ARG A 125 1.03 -17.60 0.56
N ALA A 126 -0.16 -17.21 1.00
CA ALA A 126 -0.96 -16.16 0.37
C ALA A 126 -0.23 -14.81 0.40
N MET A 127 0.42 -14.48 1.52
CA MET A 127 1.21 -13.27 1.70
C MET A 127 2.34 -13.10 0.67
N VAL A 128 2.81 -14.19 0.03
CA VAL A 128 3.82 -14.14 -1.04
C VAL A 128 3.26 -14.67 -2.38
N GLY A 129 1.94 -14.65 -2.55
CA GLY A 129 1.28 -14.98 -3.82
C GLY A 129 1.31 -16.47 -4.20
N LYS A 130 1.63 -17.35 -3.24
CA LYS A 130 1.72 -18.81 -3.45
C LYS A 130 0.44 -19.58 -3.05
N ALA A 131 -0.59 -18.84 -2.66
CA ALA A 131 -1.94 -19.32 -2.40
C ALA A 131 -2.92 -18.16 -2.58
N PRO A 132 -4.17 -18.43 -2.94
CA PRO A 132 -5.21 -17.41 -2.98
C PRO A 132 -5.75 -17.09 -1.57
N ASP A 133 -6.44 -15.96 -1.39
CA ASP A 133 -7.08 -15.57 -0.13
C ASP A 133 -8.03 -16.66 0.41
N GLU A 134 -8.76 -17.32 -0.49
CA GLU A 134 -9.72 -18.39 -0.21
C GLU A 134 -9.08 -19.54 0.58
N ALA A 135 -7.82 -19.88 0.28
CA ALA A 135 -7.12 -20.95 0.99
C ALA A 135 -6.91 -20.64 2.49
N VAL A 136 -6.82 -19.36 2.85
CA VAL A 136 -6.74 -18.95 4.26
C VAL A 136 -8.07 -19.17 4.96
N TRP A 137 -9.17 -18.81 4.30
CA TRP A 137 -10.51 -18.99 4.86
C TRP A 137 -10.94 -20.46 4.91
N GLU A 138 -10.53 -21.27 3.92
CA GLU A 138 -10.67 -22.73 3.95
C GLU A 138 -9.91 -23.36 5.12
N HIS A 139 -8.69 -22.86 5.41
CA HIS A 139 -7.93 -23.31 6.57
C HIS A 139 -8.67 -22.99 7.89
N VAL A 140 -9.21 -21.78 8.03
CA VAL A 140 -10.00 -21.38 9.21
C VAL A 140 -11.26 -22.27 9.33
N ALA A 141 -12.01 -22.44 8.24
CA ALA A 141 -13.22 -23.26 8.22
C ALA A 141 -12.92 -24.71 8.63
N THR A 142 -11.87 -25.30 8.08
CA THR A 142 -11.44 -26.68 8.39
C THR A 142 -10.97 -26.81 9.83
N THR A 143 -10.20 -25.84 10.33
CA THR A 143 -9.64 -25.85 11.70
C THR A 143 -10.73 -25.86 12.76
N PHE A 144 -11.84 -25.18 12.50
CA PHE A 144 -12.93 -24.99 13.46
C PHE A 144 -14.23 -25.72 13.10
N GLY A 145 -14.24 -26.47 11.99
CA GLY A 145 -15.43 -27.18 11.51
C GLY A 145 -16.59 -26.25 11.14
N LEU A 146 -16.28 -25.06 10.59
CA LEU A 146 -17.30 -24.08 10.21
C LEU A 146 -17.88 -24.37 8.83
N ASP A 147 -19.20 -24.24 8.70
CA ASP A 147 -19.86 -24.31 7.40
C ASP A 147 -19.68 -23.02 6.56
N ALA A 148 -20.22 -23.04 5.33
CA ALA A 148 -20.08 -21.94 4.38
C ALA A 148 -20.77 -20.65 4.86
N ASP A 149 -21.81 -20.72 5.68
CA ASP A 149 -22.53 -19.55 6.18
C ASP A 149 -21.82 -18.97 7.42
N GLU A 150 -21.28 -19.86 8.24
CA GLU A 150 -20.45 -19.52 9.39
C GLU A 150 -19.16 -18.85 8.97
N ILE A 151 -18.47 -19.33 7.93
CA ILE A 151 -17.24 -18.69 7.46
C ILE A 151 -17.51 -17.28 6.90
N ARG A 152 -18.67 -17.04 6.25
CA ARG A 152 -19.07 -15.70 5.80
C ARG A 152 -19.30 -14.75 6.98
N ARG A 153 -20.04 -15.20 8.01
CA ARG A 153 -20.24 -14.41 9.25
C ARG A 153 -18.94 -14.17 9.99
N PHE A 154 -18.07 -15.19 10.02
CA PHE A 154 -16.75 -15.12 10.62
C PHE A 154 -15.91 -14.01 9.98
N GLN A 155 -15.79 -14.02 8.64
CA GLN A 155 -15.03 -13.02 7.90
C GLN A 155 -15.57 -11.61 8.17
N HIS A 156 -16.89 -11.42 8.07
CA HIS A 156 -17.51 -10.14 8.38
C HIS A 156 -17.17 -9.63 9.79
N ASP A 157 -17.39 -10.46 10.81
CA ASP A 157 -17.17 -10.08 12.21
C ASP A 157 -15.69 -9.91 12.56
N PHE A 158 -14.80 -10.64 11.88
CA PHE A 158 -13.36 -10.53 12.08
C PHE A 158 -12.85 -9.14 11.68
N TRP A 159 -13.41 -8.56 10.62
CA TRP A 159 -13.03 -7.27 10.05
C TRP A 159 -13.95 -6.10 10.47
N SER A 160 -15.10 -6.35 11.11
CA SER A 160 -16.12 -5.32 11.38
C SER A 160 -15.66 -4.15 12.25
N GLY A 161 -14.62 -4.36 13.04
CA GLY A 161 -14.03 -3.35 13.93
C GLY A 161 -12.82 -2.63 13.35
N ASP A 162 -12.45 -2.92 12.11
CA ASP A 162 -11.33 -2.26 11.45
C ASP A 162 -11.73 -0.85 11.00
N ARG A 163 -10.84 0.11 11.25
CA ARG A 163 -11.05 1.54 10.99
C ARG A 163 -9.83 2.09 10.29
N LEU A 164 -10.09 2.86 9.23
CA LEU A 164 -9.07 3.57 8.47
C LEU A 164 -8.70 4.86 9.22
N ASP A 165 -7.41 5.12 9.34
CA ASP A 165 -6.91 6.37 9.89
C ASP A 165 -6.98 7.49 8.85
N GLU A 166 -8.12 8.18 8.83
CA GLU A 166 -8.38 9.28 7.90
C GLU A 166 -7.40 10.45 8.03
N GLU A 167 -6.71 10.60 9.16
CA GLU A 167 -5.71 11.65 9.33
C GLU A 167 -4.41 11.29 8.61
N LEU A 168 -3.92 10.05 8.77
CA LEU A 168 -2.76 9.56 8.03
C LEU A 168 -3.02 9.54 6.52
N VAL A 169 -4.21 9.11 6.09
CA VAL A 169 -4.58 9.09 4.67
C VAL A 169 -4.62 10.51 4.09
N ARG A 170 -5.29 11.47 4.76
CA ARG A 170 -5.27 12.87 4.33
C ARG A 170 -3.85 13.45 4.31
N PHE A 171 -3.01 13.06 5.26
CA PHE A 171 -1.62 13.48 5.26
C PHE A 171 -0.87 12.95 4.03
N LEU A 172 -0.95 11.65 3.70
CA LEU A 172 -0.35 11.10 2.48
C LEU A 172 -0.85 11.80 1.22
N ARG A 173 -2.16 12.06 1.11
CA ARG A 173 -2.74 12.88 0.01
C ARG A 173 -2.08 14.25 -0.08
N SER A 174 -1.91 14.94 1.05
CA SER A 174 -1.35 16.30 1.10
C SER A 174 0.13 16.41 0.69
N LEU A 175 0.86 15.29 0.71
CA LEU A 175 2.27 15.25 0.29
C LEU A 175 2.43 15.26 -1.24
N ARG A 176 1.36 14.93 -1.98
CA ARG A 176 1.37 14.87 -3.43
C ARG A 176 1.17 16.27 -4.04
N PRO A 177 1.79 16.56 -5.19
CA PRO A 177 2.74 15.73 -5.95
C PRO A 177 4.21 15.92 -5.52
N ARG A 178 4.46 16.66 -4.43
CA ARG A 178 5.81 17.08 -4.02
C ARG A 178 6.69 15.91 -3.58
N TYR A 179 6.12 14.95 -2.86
CA TYR A 179 6.80 13.73 -2.44
C TYR A 179 6.16 12.53 -3.13
N LYS A 180 6.95 11.48 -3.33
CA LYS A 180 6.41 10.18 -3.70
C LYS A 180 5.77 9.53 -2.50
N THR A 181 4.54 9.07 -2.64
CA THR A 181 3.83 8.38 -1.54
C THR A 181 3.53 6.93 -1.91
N ALA A 182 3.69 6.02 -0.96
CA ALA A 182 3.36 4.62 -1.20
C ALA A 182 2.81 3.91 0.02
N ILE A 183 2.10 2.82 -0.26
CA ILE A 183 1.80 1.77 0.72
C ILE A 183 2.78 0.62 0.47
N LEU A 184 3.38 0.09 1.53
CA LEU A 184 4.17 -1.14 1.48
C LEU A 184 3.63 -2.13 2.51
N SER A 185 2.89 -3.14 2.05
CA SER A 185 2.16 -4.03 2.95
C SER A 185 2.41 -5.52 2.69
N ASN A 186 2.50 -6.27 3.79
CA ASN A 186 2.39 -7.72 3.78
C ASN A 186 0.91 -8.07 3.72
N ALA A 187 0.42 -8.41 2.54
CA ALA A 187 -1.01 -8.63 2.31
C ALA A 187 -1.25 -9.75 1.28
N TRP A 188 -2.48 -10.27 1.26
CA TRP A 188 -2.90 -11.36 0.38
C TRP A 188 -3.26 -10.86 -1.03
N PRO A 189 -3.43 -11.76 -2.02
CA PRO A 189 -3.64 -11.38 -3.43
C PRO A 189 -4.74 -10.34 -3.70
N ASN A 190 -5.84 -10.34 -2.94
CA ASN A 190 -6.94 -9.39 -3.14
C ASN A 190 -6.64 -7.96 -2.61
N ALA A 191 -5.50 -7.73 -1.96
CA ALA A 191 -5.19 -6.49 -1.27
C ALA A 191 -5.28 -5.23 -2.14
N ARG A 192 -4.89 -5.30 -3.43
CA ARG A 192 -4.95 -4.12 -4.32
C ARG A 192 -6.38 -3.62 -4.50
N TYR A 193 -7.32 -4.54 -4.73
CA TYR A 193 -8.73 -4.22 -4.83
C TYR A 193 -9.25 -3.64 -3.52
N VAL A 194 -8.92 -4.28 -2.39
CA VAL A 194 -9.33 -3.82 -1.06
C VAL A 194 -8.80 -2.40 -0.77
N PHE A 195 -7.52 -2.15 -0.97
CA PHE A 195 -6.89 -0.86 -0.66
C PHE A 195 -7.40 0.24 -1.59
N GLY A 196 -7.41 -0.01 -2.91
CA GLY A 196 -7.80 0.96 -3.91
C GLY A 196 -9.30 1.23 -3.93
N GLN A 197 -10.10 0.18 -4.13
CA GLN A 197 -11.53 0.31 -4.43
C GLN A 197 -12.39 0.38 -3.16
N LEU A 198 -12.09 -0.42 -2.12
CA LEU A 198 -12.91 -0.40 -0.90
C LEU A 198 -12.50 0.72 0.06
N PHE A 199 -11.20 0.99 0.20
CA PHE A 199 -10.70 2.07 1.08
C PHE A 199 -10.36 3.38 0.36
N GLY A 200 -10.51 3.45 -0.97
CA GLY A 200 -10.33 4.69 -1.73
C GLY A 200 -8.90 5.22 -1.69
N LEU A 201 -7.88 4.35 -1.71
CA LEU A 201 -6.47 4.76 -1.59
C LEU A 201 -5.77 4.97 -2.93
N ASP A 202 -6.43 4.69 -4.06
CA ASP A 202 -5.88 4.93 -5.40
C ASP A 202 -5.56 6.42 -5.66
N ASP A 203 -6.25 7.34 -4.96
CA ASP A 203 -5.97 8.77 -5.03
C ASP A 203 -4.96 9.26 -3.97
N ALA A 204 -4.73 8.44 -2.94
CA ALA A 204 -3.96 8.79 -1.75
C ALA A 204 -2.47 8.56 -1.90
N VAL A 205 -2.08 7.59 -2.73
CA VAL A 205 -0.68 7.21 -2.93
C VAL A 205 -0.29 7.08 -4.40
N ASP A 206 0.99 7.31 -4.72
CA ASP A 206 1.52 7.04 -6.06
C ASP A 206 1.59 5.54 -6.35
N LEU A 207 1.91 4.73 -5.34
CA LEU A 207 2.17 3.29 -5.50
C LEU A 207 1.59 2.48 -4.33
N MET A 208 1.11 1.28 -4.64
CA MET A 208 0.87 0.23 -3.65
C MET A 208 1.78 -0.94 -3.97
N ILE A 209 2.64 -1.31 -3.02
CA ILE A 209 3.59 -2.41 -3.10
C ILE A 209 3.09 -3.50 -2.16
N ILE A 210 2.61 -4.59 -2.75
CA ILE A 210 1.90 -5.65 -2.05
C ILE A 210 2.74 -6.92 -2.12
N SER A 211 3.08 -7.50 -0.96
CA SER A 211 3.97 -8.66 -0.89
C SER A 211 3.53 -9.86 -1.73
N ALA A 212 2.21 -10.10 -1.84
CA ALA A 212 1.68 -11.19 -2.66
C ALA A 212 1.97 -11.00 -4.16
N GLU A 213 1.99 -9.76 -4.64
CA GLU A 213 2.30 -9.44 -6.03
C GLU A 213 3.81 -9.50 -6.31
N GLU A 214 4.63 -9.14 -5.31
CA GLU A 214 6.08 -9.14 -5.43
C GLU A 214 6.73 -10.51 -5.14
N GLY A 215 5.97 -11.45 -4.56
CA GLY A 215 6.46 -12.78 -4.17
C GLY A 215 7.44 -12.77 -2.98
N VAL A 216 7.55 -11.65 -2.27
CA VAL A 216 8.43 -11.46 -1.12
C VAL A 216 7.77 -10.52 -0.12
N ALA A 217 7.96 -10.78 1.17
CA ALA A 217 7.30 -10.06 2.26
C ALA A 217 8.34 -9.44 3.20
N LYS A 218 7.95 -8.35 3.88
CA LYS A 218 8.70 -7.82 5.02
C LYS A 218 8.84 -8.91 6.09
N PRO A 219 9.98 -9.03 6.80
CA PRO A 219 11.12 -8.12 6.83
C PRO A 219 12.25 -8.45 5.82
N ASP A 220 11.98 -9.23 4.75
CA ASP A 220 13.01 -9.56 3.75
C ASP A 220 13.55 -8.27 3.07
N PRO A 221 14.88 -8.02 3.05
CA PRO A 221 15.47 -6.81 2.47
C PRO A 221 15.01 -6.52 1.03
N ARG A 222 14.70 -7.57 0.25
CA ARG A 222 14.35 -7.46 -1.17
C ARG A 222 13.07 -6.64 -1.39
N ILE A 223 12.10 -6.67 -0.47
CA ILE A 223 10.85 -5.91 -0.64
C ILE A 223 11.09 -4.41 -0.53
N TYR A 224 11.97 -3.98 0.38
CA TYR A 224 12.35 -2.57 0.51
C TYR A 224 13.17 -2.11 -0.69
N GLN A 225 14.05 -2.96 -1.21
CA GLN A 225 14.80 -2.68 -2.44
C GLN A 225 13.86 -2.54 -3.66
N ILE A 226 12.79 -3.34 -3.74
CA ILE A 226 11.73 -3.17 -4.74
C ILE A 226 11.06 -1.80 -4.57
N ALA A 227 10.69 -1.43 -3.34
CA ALA A 227 10.08 -0.13 -3.06
C ALA A 227 10.97 1.04 -3.50
N LEU A 228 12.24 1.03 -3.11
CA LEU A 228 13.23 2.04 -3.48
C LEU A 228 13.38 2.17 -5.01
N ARG A 229 13.48 1.04 -5.72
CA ARG A 229 13.57 1.02 -7.20
C ARG A 229 12.33 1.59 -7.86
N ARG A 230 11.12 1.18 -7.43
CA ARG A 230 9.86 1.66 -8.03
C ARG A 230 9.62 3.14 -7.75
N LEU A 231 10.03 3.63 -6.59
CA LEU A 231 9.93 5.04 -6.21
C LEU A 231 11.04 5.91 -6.82
N GLY A 232 12.14 5.31 -7.29
CA GLY A 232 13.30 6.01 -7.86
C GLY A 232 14.09 6.81 -6.82
N VAL A 233 14.19 6.30 -5.59
CA VAL A 233 14.84 6.96 -4.46
C VAL A 233 15.94 6.11 -3.83
N ARG A 234 16.94 6.77 -3.22
CA ARG A 234 17.96 6.11 -2.40
C ARG A 234 17.39 5.82 -1.00
N PRO A 235 17.93 4.83 -0.26
CA PRO A 235 17.43 4.47 1.08
C PRO A 235 17.25 5.68 2.01
N GLU A 236 18.26 6.54 2.07
CA GLU A 236 18.32 7.69 2.97
C GLU A 236 17.35 8.83 2.60
N GLU A 237 16.71 8.75 1.43
CA GLU A 237 15.69 9.67 0.92
C GLU A 237 14.25 9.17 1.17
N MET A 238 14.10 7.97 1.73
CA MET A 238 12.81 7.35 2.01
C MET A 238 12.52 7.34 3.50
N VAL A 239 11.30 7.77 3.85
CA VAL A 239 10.70 7.57 5.17
C VAL A 239 9.80 6.35 5.13
N PHE A 240 9.91 5.48 6.14
CA PHE A 240 9.07 4.29 6.28
C PHE A 240 8.44 4.19 7.67
N VAL A 241 7.14 3.86 7.74
CA VAL A 241 6.42 3.68 9.00
C VAL A 241 5.70 2.34 9.00
N ASP A 242 5.91 1.55 10.06
CA ASP A 242 5.40 0.19 10.21
C ASP A 242 5.22 -0.12 11.70
N ASP A 243 4.20 -0.87 12.11
CA ASP A 243 3.96 -1.18 13.52
C ASP A 243 4.85 -2.33 14.05
N MET A 244 5.37 -3.17 13.15
CA MET A 244 6.19 -4.33 13.49
C MET A 244 7.68 -3.96 13.65
N PRO A 245 8.28 -4.14 14.84
CA PRO A 245 9.67 -3.75 15.11
C PRO A 245 10.71 -4.39 14.16
N GLU A 246 10.48 -5.63 13.72
CA GLU A 246 11.33 -6.34 12.77
C GLU A 246 11.35 -5.71 11.38
N ASN A 247 10.20 -5.22 10.91
CA ASN A 247 10.08 -4.55 9.62
C ASN A 247 10.83 -3.21 9.66
N VAL A 248 10.68 -2.47 10.77
CA VAL A 248 11.40 -1.20 11.00
C VAL A 248 12.91 -1.43 11.03
N ARG A 249 13.38 -2.43 11.78
CA ARG A 249 14.81 -2.76 11.87
C ARG A 249 15.40 -3.17 10.51
N ALA A 250 14.67 -3.98 9.74
CA ALA A 250 15.11 -4.39 8.41
C ALA A 250 15.23 -3.21 7.44
N ALA A 251 14.27 -2.27 7.48
CA ALA A 251 14.36 -1.04 6.70
C ALA A 251 15.56 -0.16 7.14
N GLN A 252 15.74 0.03 8.45
CA GLN A 252 16.86 0.79 9.01
C GLN A 252 18.22 0.20 8.62
N ALA A 253 18.35 -1.12 8.58
CA ALA A 253 19.57 -1.81 8.16
C ALA A 253 19.96 -1.50 6.70
N LEU A 254 19.03 -1.01 5.87
CA LEU A 254 19.28 -0.55 4.51
C LEU A 254 19.59 0.95 4.42
N GLY A 255 19.56 1.68 5.53
CA GLY A 255 19.72 3.14 5.57
C GLY A 255 18.41 3.92 5.38
N ILE A 256 17.26 3.24 5.41
CA ILE A 256 15.94 3.88 5.33
C ILE A 256 15.63 4.56 6.66
N ARG A 257 15.10 5.79 6.61
CA ARG A 257 14.61 6.46 7.82
C ARG A 257 13.28 5.83 8.22
N ALA A 258 13.32 4.84 9.11
CA ALA A 258 12.12 4.13 9.54
C ALA A 258 11.79 4.34 11.02
N MET A 259 10.50 4.42 11.33
CA MET A 259 9.96 4.54 12.69
C MET A 259 8.90 3.47 12.93
N ARG A 260 8.87 2.94 14.15
CA ARG A 260 7.76 2.11 14.61
C ARG A 260 6.52 2.96 14.82
N PHE A 261 5.40 2.55 14.21
CA PHE A 261 4.11 3.15 14.48
C PHE A 261 3.63 2.79 15.89
N THR A 262 3.14 3.80 16.60
CA THR A 262 2.55 3.70 17.95
C THR A 262 1.25 4.47 18.00
N ASP A 263 1.27 5.71 17.49
CA ASP A 263 0.11 6.56 17.32
C ASP A 263 0.29 7.55 16.16
N THR A 264 -0.84 8.11 15.73
CA THR A 264 -0.94 9.01 14.59
C THR A 264 -0.27 10.36 14.82
N ALA A 265 -0.45 10.95 16.00
CA ALA A 265 0.07 12.28 16.30
C ALA A 265 1.60 12.29 16.32
N GLN A 266 2.21 11.31 17.00
CA GLN A 266 3.66 11.11 17.06
C GLN A 266 4.22 10.85 15.66
N THR A 267 3.56 9.99 14.88
CA THR A 267 3.96 9.67 13.51
C THR A 267 3.97 10.91 12.62
N LEU A 268 2.90 11.70 12.63
CA LEU A 268 2.83 12.92 11.82
C LEU A 268 3.87 13.96 12.24
N ALA A 269 4.09 14.13 13.55
CA ALA A 269 5.11 15.04 14.06
C ALA A 269 6.51 14.63 13.60
N TRP A 270 6.83 13.34 13.67
CA TRP A 270 8.11 12.79 13.23
C TRP A 270 8.31 12.90 11.72
N VAL A 271 7.32 12.50 10.91
CA VAL A 271 7.45 12.63 9.45
C VAL A 271 7.62 14.10 9.06
N ARG A 272 6.83 15.02 9.65
CA ARG A 272 6.94 16.46 9.38
C ARG A 272 8.31 17.04 9.76
N SER A 273 8.94 16.58 10.84
CA SER A 273 10.28 17.07 11.19
C SER A 273 11.29 16.70 10.11
N LEU A 274 11.26 15.46 9.61
CA LEU A 274 12.14 15.00 8.53
C LEU A 274 11.89 15.73 7.21
N LEU A 275 10.62 16.03 6.88
CA LEU A 275 10.27 16.78 5.66
C LEU A 275 10.70 18.26 5.73
N ASN A 276 10.89 18.80 6.93
CA ASN A 276 11.28 20.19 7.18
C ASN A 276 12.78 20.37 7.43
N GLU A 277 13.57 19.30 7.46
CA GLU A 277 15.04 19.37 7.50
C GLU A 277 15.53 20.12 6.25
N ARG A 278 15.79 21.42 6.40
CA ARG A 278 16.36 22.26 5.35
C ARG A 278 17.81 21.83 5.12
N LYS A 279 18.20 21.78 3.83
CA LYS A 279 19.61 21.83 3.42
C LYS A 279 20.25 23.06 4.08
N GLY A 280 21.19 22.83 5.00
CA GLY A 280 22.11 23.87 5.48
C GLY A 280 23.04 24.32 4.37
#